data_AF-A0A4U2DWM6-F1
#
_entry.id   AF-A0A4U2DWM6-F1
#
_cell.length_a   1.000
_cell.length_b   1.000
_cell.length_c   1.000
_cell.angle_alpha   90.00
_cell.angle_beta   90.00
_cell.angle_gamma   90.00
#
_symmetry.space_group_name_H-M   'P 1'
#
loop_
_entity.id
_entity.type
_entity.pdbx_description
1 polymer ?
#
loop_
_entity_poly.entity_id
_entity_poly.type
_entity_poly.pdbx_seq_one_letter_code
_entity_poly.pdbx_strand_id
1 'polypeptide(L)'
;WAQSKQNKHGRPRRFSDLAITTALMVKRVFSMPLRALQGFIDSIFRLAHVPLSCPHYTCISRRAKQVEVSFKTKARGAIQHLA
;
A
#
# COMPACT_ATOMS: atom_id res chain seq x y z
N TRP A 1 0.33 -2.74 -11.91
CA TRP A 1 0.30 -3.59 -10.70
C TRP A 1 1.53 -4.48 -10.62
N ALA A 2 1.78 -5.29 -11.66
CA ALA A 2 3.03 -6.04 -11.77
C ALA A 2 4.23 -5.16 -12.16
N GLN A 3 5.45 -5.58 -11.80
CA GLN A 3 6.70 -4.94 -12.18
C GLN A 3 7.28 -5.61 -13.44
N SER A 4 7.86 -4.83 -14.35
CA SER A 4 8.58 -5.38 -15.52
C SER A 4 9.81 -6.19 -15.11
N LYS A 5 10.20 -7.18 -15.93
CA LYS A 5 11.43 -7.96 -15.69
C LYS A 5 12.63 -7.01 -15.61
N GLN A 6 13.34 -7.07 -14.48
CA GLN A 6 14.62 -6.38 -14.31
C GLN A 6 15.76 -7.37 -14.60
N ASN A 7 16.76 -6.97 -15.38
CA ASN A 7 18.01 -7.73 -15.62
C ASN A 7 18.94 -7.73 -14.38
N LYS A 8 18.38 -7.89 -13.19
CA LYS A 8 19.11 -7.97 -11.93
C LYS A 8 19.07 -9.41 -11.43
N HIS A 9 20.21 -9.93 -10.98
CA HIS A 9 20.31 -11.26 -10.39
C HIS A 9 19.48 -11.35 -9.09
N GLY A 10 18.68 -12.41 -8.95
CA GLY A 10 17.83 -12.66 -7.78
C GLY A 10 16.34 -12.83 -8.12
N ARG A 11 15.51 -13.06 -7.09
CA ARG A 11 14.06 -13.26 -7.29
C ARG A 11 13.41 -11.97 -7.82
N PRO A 12 12.76 -12.00 -9.00
CA PRO A 12 12.17 -10.80 -9.57
C PRO A 12 11.05 -10.25 -8.68
N ARG A 13 11.02 -8.92 -8.53
CA ARG A 13 9.92 -8.23 -7.86
C ARG A 13 8.65 -8.47 -8.67
N ARG A 14 7.62 -9.07 -8.08
CA ARG A 14 6.33 -9.32 -8.76
C ARG A 14 5.44 -8.08 -8.83
N PHE A 15 5.53 -7.19 -7.84
CA PHE A 15 4.70 -5.99 -7.73
C PHE A 15 5.55 -4.74 -7.91
N SER A 16 5.00 -3.65 -8.43
CA SER A 16 5.69 -2.36 -8.56
C SER A 16 5.69 -1.56 -7.25
N ASP A 17 6.58 -0.55 -7.10
CA ASP A 17 6.55 0.35 -5.93
C ASP A 17 5.22 1.12 -5.83
N LEU A 18 4.61 1.46 -6.97
CA LEU A 18 3.29 2.08 -7.04
C LEU A 18 2.19 1.19 -6.42
N ALA A 19 2.23 -0.13 -6.66
CA ALA A 19 1.27 -1.07 -6.08
C ALA A 19 1.41 -1.13 -4.54
N ILE A 20 2.65 -1.13 -4.03
CA ILE A 20 2.92 -1.11 -2.59
C ILE A 20 2.46 0.22 -1.98
N THR A 21 2.77 1.34 -2.62
CA THR A 21 2.36 2.69 -2.18
C THR A 21 0.84 2.78 -2.09
N THR A 22 0.13 2.30 -3.10
CA THR A 22 -1.34 2.29 -3.15
C THR A 22 -1.93 1.49 -1.99
N ALA A 23 -1.41 0.28 -1.74
CA ALA A 23 -1.84 -0.53 -0.61
C ALA A 23 -1.58 0.17 0.74
N LEU A 24 -0.44 0.84 0.90
CA LEU A 24 -0.11 1.61 2.11
C LEU A 24 -1.01 2.85 2.27
N MET A 25 -1.39 3.52 1.18
CA MET A 25 -2.36 4.62 1.22
C MET A 25 -3.72 4.13 1.69
N VAL A 26 -4.24 3.05 1.11
CA VAL A 26 -5.50 2.42 1.52
C VAL A 26 -5.47 2.04 3.00
N LYS A 27 -4.38 1.41 3.44
CA LYS A 27 -4.17 1.08 4.86
C LYS A 27 -4.31 2.31 5.77
N ARG A 28 -3.75 3.45 5.36
CA ARG A 28 -3.76 4.71 6.14
C ARG A 28 -5.13 5.37 6.12
N VAL A 29 -5.75 5.52 4.95
CA VAL A 29 -7.06 6.17 4.79
C VAL A 29 -8.14 5.45 5.61
N PHE A 30 -8.18 4.12 5.55
CA PHE A 30 -9.14 3.31 6.29
C PHE A 30 -8.64 2.90 7.69
N SER A 31 -7.46 3.36 8.10
CA SER A 31 -6.86 3.06 9.41
C SER A 31 -6.87 1.57 9.80
N MET A 32 -6.63 0.69 8.82
CA MET A 32 -6.74 -0.77 9.00
C MET A 32 -5.38 -1.48 9.19
N PRO A 33 -5.36 -2.69 9.79
CA PRO A 33 -4.15 -3.52 9.85
C PRO A 33 -3.81 -4.14 8.48
N LEU A 34 -2.52 -4.40 8.23
CA LEU A 34 -2.05 -5.00 6.96
C LEU A 34 -2.67 -6.38 6.66
N ARG A 35 -3.04 -7.13 7.69
CA ARG A 35 -3.69 -8.45 7.53
C ARG A 35 -5.11 -8.32 6.96
N ALA A 36 -5.87 -7.31 7.38
CA ALA A 36 -7.20 -7.04 6.85
C ALA A 36 -7.13 -6.41 5.44
N LEU A 37 -6.11 -5.57 5.20
CA LEU A 37 -5.88 -4.89 3.93
C LEU A 37 -5.83 -5.85 2.73
N GLN A 38 -5.20 -7.02 2.90
CA GLN A 38 -5.08 -7.99 1.82
C GLN A 38 -6.46 -8.42 1.29
N GLY A 39 -7.32 -8.91 2.19
CA GLY A 39 -8.68 -9.32 1.84
C GLY A 39 -9.56 -8.16 1.38
N PHE A 40 -9.33 -6.95 1.91
CA PHE A 40 -10.03 -5.74 1.46
C PHE A 40 -9.70 -5.39 0.00
N ILE A 41 -8.42 -5.34 -0.36
CA ILE A 41 -7.99 -5.07 -1.73
C ILE A 41 -8.45 -6.18 -2.69
N ASP A 42 -8.35 -7.45 -2.29
CA ASP A 42 -8.86 -8.58 -3.10
C ASP A 42 -10.38 -8.48 -3.33
N SER A 43 -11.12 -7.95 -2.36
CA SER A 43 -12.57 -7.74 -2.50
C SER A 43 -12.88 -6.58 -3.45
N ILE A 44 -12.09 -5.51 -3.44
CA ILE A 44 -12.19 -4.41 -4.42
C ILE A 44 -11.92 -4.94 -5.84
N PHE A 45 -10.88 -5.75 -6.04
CA PHE A 45 -10.58 -6.31 -7.37
C PHE A 45 -11.68 -7.23 -7.88
N ARG A 46 -12.26 -8.06 -7.00
CA ARG A 46 -13.43 -8.88 -7.33
C ARG A 46 -14.64 -8.03 -7.70
N LEU A 47 -14.92 -6.98 -6.93
CA LEU A 47 -16.02 -6.05 -7.22
C LEU A 47 -15.83 -5.31 -8.54
N ALA A 48 -14.59 -4.96 -8.87
CA ALA A 48 -14.25 -4.29 -10.12
C ALA A 48 -14.11 -5.25 -11.31
N HIS A 49 -14.32 -6.57 -11.13
CA HIS A 49 -14.09 -7.61 -12.14
C HIS A 49 -12.67 -7.58 -12.76
N VAL A 50 -11.67 -7.19 -11.96
CA VAL A 50 -10.28 -7.11 -12.40
C VAL A 50 -9.53 -8.37 -11.96
N PRO A 51 -8.88 -9.12 -12.87
CA PRO A 51 -8.16 -10.35 -12.54
C PRO A 51 -6.77 -10.06 -11.92
N LEU A 52 -6.76 -9.28 -10.84
CA LEU A 52 -5.58 -8.96 -10.05
C LEU A 52 -5.71 -9.49 -8.64
N SER A 53 -4.57 -9.80 -8.02
CA SER A 53 -4.48 -10.21 -6.62
C SER A 53 -3.62 -9.26 -5.81
N CYS A 54 -4.01 -9.06 -4.56
CA CYS A 54 -3.24 -8.26 -3.62
C CYS A 54 -1.91 -8.96 -3.29
N PRO A 55 -0.78 -8.21 -3.21
CA PRO A 55 0.43 -8.75 -2.61
C PRO A 55 0.16 -9.22 -1.18
N HIS A 56 0.75 -10.35 -0.80
CA HIS A 56 0.67 -10.84 0.57
C HIS A 56 1.20 -9.80 1.56
N TYR A 57 0.60 -9.69 2.75
CA TYR A 57 0.94 -8.66 3.73
C TYR A 57 2.43 -8.63 4.10
N THR A 58 3.12 -9.78 4.05
CA THR A 58 4.58 -9.87 4.27
C THR A 58 5.38 -9.17 3.17
N CYS A 59 4.94 -9.25 1.91
CA CYS A 59 5.56 -8.52 0.79
C CYS A 59 5.38 -7.01 0.96
N ILE A 60 4.17 -6.57 1.37
CA ILE A 60 3.87 -5.16 1.61
C ILE A 60 4.72 -4.63 2.77
N SER A 61 4.75 -5.33 3.90
CA SER A 61 5.52 -4.93 5.10
C SER A 61 7.02 -4.81 4.82
N ARG A 62 7.60 -5.79 4.13
CA ARG A 62 9.03 -5.77 3.76
C ARG A 62 9.38 -4.58 2.86
N ARG A 63 8.50 -4.25 1.92
CA ARG A 63 8.74 -3.16 0.96
C ARG A 63 8.37 -1.79 1.48
N ALA A 64 7.48 -1.68 2.45
CA ALA A 64 7.14 -0.42 3.10
C ALA A 64 8.35 0.31 3.68
N LYS A 65 9.43 -0.42 4.03
CA LYS A 65 10.70 0.17 4.48
C LYS A 65 11.54 0.80 3.36
N GLN A 66 11.31 0.39 2.12
CA GLN A 66 12.09 0.82 0.94
C GLN A 66 11.34 1.84 0.08
N VAL A 67 10.02 1.93 0.25
CA VAL A 67 9.17 2.84 -0.50
C VAL A 67 8.94 4.06 0.38
N GLU A 68 9.52 5.19 -0.01
CA GLU A 68 9.14 6.48 0.57
C GLU A 68 7.69 6.77 0.18
N VAL A 69 6.78 6.62 1.14
CA VAL A 69 5.43 7.12 0.98
C VAL A 69 5.37 8.45 1.69
N SER A 70 5.51 9.53 0.92
CA SER A 70 5.35 10.89 1.45
C SER A 70 3.89 11.13 1.80
N PHE A 71 3.53 10.84 3.04
CA PHE A 71 2.24 11.19 3.60
C PHE A 71 2.34 12.61 4.16
N LYS A 72 1.76 13.60 3.49
CA LYS A 72 1.49 14.88 4.15
C LYS A 72 0.42 14.64 5.21
N THR A 73 0.83 14.53 6.48
CA THR A 73 -0.09 14.63 7.60
C THR A 73 -0.78 15.99 7.53
N LYS A 74 -2.11 16.04 7.65
CA LYS A 74 -2.76 17.32 7.93
C LYS A 74 -2.10 17.87 9.19
N ALA A 75 -1.48 19.04 9.11
CA ALA A 75 -1.09 19.76 10.30
C ALA A 75 -2.35 19.88 11.15
N ARG A 76 -2.32 19.47 12.42
CA ARG A 76 -3.33 19.94 13.37
C ARG A 76 -3.24 21.46 13.26
N GLY A 77 -4.31 22.11 12.83
CA GLY A 77 -4.38 23.57 12.85
C GLY A 77 -4.01 24.07 14.25
N ALA A 78 -3.60 25.33 14.35
CA ALA A 78 -3.19 25.94 15.61
C ALA A 78 -4.18 25.55 16.73
N ILE A 79 -3.66 24.95 17.80
CA ILE A 79 -4.46 24.58 18.97
C ILE A 79 -4.96 25.89 19.57
N GLN A 80 -6.20 26.26 19.27
CA GLN A 80 -6.84 27.41 19.88
C GLN A 80 -7.28 26.99 21.29
N HIS A 81 -6.59 27.47 22.30
CA HIS A 81 -7.07 27.41 23.68
C HIS A 81 -8.23 28.41 23.78
N LEU A 82 -9.44 27.90 24.00
CA LEU A 82 -10.59 28.73 24.34
C LEU A 82 -10.38 29.18 25.80
N ALA A 83 -10.15 30.48 26.00
CA ALA A 83 -10.07 31.12 27.32
C ALA A 83 -11.47 31.51 27.81
#